data_AF-A0A938EAM1-F1
#
_entry.id   AF-A0A938EAM1-F1
#
_cell.length_a   1.000
_cell.length_b   1.000
_cell.length_c   1.000
_cell.angle_alpha   90.00
_cell.angle_beta   90.00
_cell.angle_gamma   90.00
#
_symmetry.space_group_name_H-M   'P 1'
#
loop_
_entity.id
_entity.type
_entity.pdbx_description
1 polymer ?
#
loop_
_entity_poly.entity_id
_entity_poly.type
_entity_poly.pdbx_seq_one_letter_code
_entity_poly.pdbx_strand_id
1 'polypeptide(L)'
;MGHGEAEPHPLAGETEHPLDVGLGDTSVRETENCHEAIHSYGVRDEAETNCLALQLVGRAGRALGLSPAKADRLAARALAETRDTAPERYWNAARCRRGTGWDLGIPGARPPR
;
A
#
# COMPACT_ATOMS: atom_id res chain seq x y z
N MET A 1 34.08 46.39 -13.74
CA MET A 1 34.19 44.92 -13.68
C MET A 1 33.54 44.49 -12.38
N GLY A 2 32.34 43.93 -12.45
CA GLY A 2 31.61 43.40 -11.31
C GLY A 2 30.81 42.20 -11.81
N HIS A 3 31.28 41.00 -11.49
CA HIS A 3 30.56 39.77 -11.75
C HIS A 3 29.53 39.62 -10.63
N GLY A 4 28.26 39.87 -10.95
CA GLY A 4 27.15 39.46 -10.10
C GLY A 4 26.91 37.97 -10.32
N GLU A 5 27.16 37.17 -9.29
CA GLU A 5 26.82 35.74 -9.29
C GLU A 5 25.30 35.62 -9.28
N ALA A 6 24.77 34.89 -10.26
CA ALA A 6 23.35 34.57 -10.36
C ALA A 6 23.01 33.54 -9.28
N GLU A 7 22.14 33.91 -8.35
CA GLU A 7 21.54 32.95 -7.43
C GLU A 7 20.67 31.94 -8.22
N PRO A 8 20.77 30.64 -7.93
CA PRO A 8 19.97 29.65 -8.62
C PRO A 8 18.49 29.81 -8.22
N HIS A 9 17.66 30.07 -9.23
CA HIS A 9 16.21 30.00 -9.13
C HIS A 9 15.78 28.63 -8.57
N PRO A 10 14.90 28.59 -7.55
CA PRO A 10 14.31 27.34 -7.11
C PRO A 10 13.50 26.75 -8.27
N LEU A 11 13.77 25.48 -8.57
CA LEU A 11 13.05 24.69 -9.55
C LEU A 11 11.55 24.74 -9.24
N ALA A 12 10.78 24.87 -10.33
CA ALA A 12 9.33 24.96 -10.35
C ALA A 12 8.68 24.10 -9.27
N GLY A 13 7.82 24.74 -8.48
CA GLY A 13 7.04 24.11 -7.43
C GLY A 13 6.30 22.88 -7.96
N GLU A 14 6.58 21.75 -7.31
CA GLU A 14 5.67 20.63 -7.27
C GLU A 14 4.38 21.17 -6.66
N THR A 15 3.38 21.40 -7.49
CA THR A 15 2.04 21.75 -7.01
C THR A 15 1.50 20.50 -6.34
N GLU A 16 1.64 20.47 -5.03
CA GLU A 16 1.12 19.42 -4.16
C GLU A 16 -0.38 19.28 -4.47
N HIS A 17 -0.76 18.16 -5.09
CA HIS A 17 -2.17 17.85 -5.30
C HIS A 17 -2.83 17.79 -3.91
N PRO A 18 -4.06 18.26 -3.71
CA PRO A 18 -4.72 18.23 -2.39
C PRO A 18 -4.93 16.82 -1.80
N LEU A 19 -4.54 15.76 -2.53
CA LEU A 19 -4.49 14.37 -2.07
C LEU A 19 -3.07 13.92 -1.63
N ASP A 20 -2.04 14.77 -1.78
CA ASP A 20 -0.67 14.51 -1.33
C ASP A 20 -0.46 14.81 0.17
N VAL A 21 -1.53 15.17 0.88
CA VAL A 21 -1.54 15.30 2.34
C VAL A 21 -1.39 13.90 2.97
N GLY A 22 -0.15 13.45 3.17
CA GLY A 22 0.20 12.46 4.19
C GLY A 22 -0.08 10.98 3.90
N LEU A 23 -0.35 10.55 2.66
CA LEU A 23 -0.49 9.12 2.34
C LEU A 23 0.82 8.32 2.51
N GLY A 24 1.97 9.01 2.57
CA GLY A 24 3.30 8.41 2.70
C GLY A 24 3.55 7.56 3.96
N ASP A 25 2.74 7.73 5.01
CA ASP A 25 2.88 7.02 6.31
C ASP A 25 1.70 6.11 6.68
N THR A 26 0.76 5.84 5.77
CA THR A 26 -0.55 5.24 6.11
C THR A 26 -0.73 3.78 5.68
N SER A 27 0.35 3.03 5.51
CA SER A 27 0.32 1.64 5.01
C SER A 27 -0.51 0.70 5.89
N VAL A 28 -0.39 0.84 7.22
CA VAL A 28 -1.24 0.14 8.21
C VAL A 28 -2.71 0.52 8.02
N ARG A 29 -3.02 1.81 7.96
CA ARG A 29 -4.41 2.30 7.85
C ARG A 29 -5.09 1.83 6.57
N GLU A 30 -4.39 1.85 5.43
CA GLU A 30 -4.98 1.33 4.18
C GLU A 30 -5.15 -0.19 4.21
N THR A 31 -4.29 -0.91 4.92
CA THR A 31 -4.48 -2.35 5.18
C THR A 31 -5.72 -2.59 6.04
N GLU A 32 -5.90 -1.85 7.13
CA GLU A 32 -7.09 -1.91 7.99
C GLU A 32 -8.37 -1.55 7.23
N ASN A 33 -8.37 -0.47 6.44
CA ASN A 33 -9.52 -0.09 5.62
C ASN A 33 -9.91 -1.23 4.64
N CYS A 34 -8.92 -1.82 3.96
CA CYS A 34 -9.19 -2.94 3.07
C CYS A 34 -9.67 -4.18 3.85
N HIS A 35 -9.12 -4.43 5.03
CA HIS A 35 -9.48 -5.54 5.92
C HIS A 35 -10.94 -5.45 6.36
N GLU A 36 -11.37 -4.30 6.89
CA GLU A 36 -12.76 -4.08 7.29
C GLU A 36 -13.73 -4.09 6.10
N ALA A 37 -13.28 -3.59 4.94
CA ALA A 37 -14.07 -3.69 3.72
C ALA A 37 -14.30 -5.15 3.32
N ILE A 38 -13.29 -6.02 3.40
CA ILE A 38 -13.40 -7.45 3.09
C ILE A 38 -14.36 -8.17 4.05
N HIS A 39 -14.34 -7.82 5.34
CA HIS A 39 -15.33 -8.33 6.30
C HIS A 39 -16.77 -8.01 5.91
N SER A 40 -17.00 -6.85 5.29
CA SER A 40 -18.33 -6.47 4.79
C SER A 40 -18.83 -7.37 3.65
N TYR A 41 -17.94 -8.10 2.96
CA TYR A 41 -18.28 -9.12 1.96
C TYR A 41 -18.43 -10.54 2.54
N GLY A 42 -18.34 -10.69 3.86
CA GLY A 42 -18.66 -11.94 4.56
C GLY A 42 -17.47 -12.88 4.80
N VAL A 43 -16.24 -12.51 4.43
CA VAL A 43 -15.03 -13.23 4.84
C VAL A 43 -14.82 -12.99 6.33
N ARG A 44 -14.64 -14.06 7.13
CA ARG A 44 -14.55 -13.97 8.60
C ARG A 44 -13.22 -14.44 9.19
N ASP A 45 -12.44 -15.19 8.41
CA ASP A 45 -11.12 -15.64 8.83
C ASP A 45 -10.16 -14.43 8.79
N GLU A 46 -9.64 -14.02 9.94
CA GLU A 46 -8.79 -12.84 10.11
C GLU A 46 -7.52 -12.92 9.25
N ALA A 47 -6.93 -14.11 9.12
CA ALA A 47 -5.72 -14.31 8.31
C ALA A 47 -6.03 -14.28 6.81
N GLU A 48 -7.17 -14.82 6.40
CA GLU A 48 -7.68 -14.69 5.03
C GLU A 48 -7.95 -13.23 4.69
N THR A 49 -8.76 -12.55 5.51
CA THR A 49 -9.10 -11.13 5.35
C THR A 49 -7.84 -10.28 5.25
N ASN A 50 -6.89 -10.45 6.17
CA ASN A 50 -5.65 -9.68 6.16
C ASN A 50 -4.79 -9.98 4.92
N CYS A 51 -4.72 -11.24 4.48
CA CYS A 51 -3.99 -11.60 3.25
C CYS A 51 -4.61 -10.96 2.01
N LEU A 52 -5.94 -10.94 1.92
CA LEU A 52 -6.67 -10.30 0.82
C LEU A 52 -6.51 -8.78 0.88
N ALA A 53 -6.52 -8.18 2.07
CA ALA A 53 -6.35 -6.75 2.27
C ALA A 53 -5.01 -6.24 1.74
N LEU A 54 -3.92 -6.94 2.08
CA LEU A 54 -2.57 -6.64 1.58
C LEU A 54 -2.47 -6.62 0.06
N GLN A 55 -3.21 -7.52 -0.61
CA GLN A 55 -3.27 -7.56 -2.07
C GLN A 55 -4.00 -6.33 -2.63
N LEU A 56 -4.93 -5.74 -1.88
CA LEU A 56 -5.72 -4.60 -2.34
C LEU A 56 -5.07 -3.23 -2.08
N VAL A 57 -4.14 -3.11 -1.12
CA VAL A 57 -3.51 -1.81 -0.74
C VAL A 57 -2.99 -1.03 -1.93
N GLY A 58 -2.18 -1.64 -2.81
CA GLY A 58 -1.64 -0.95 -3.99
C GLY A 58 -2.73 -0.54 -4.99
N ARG A 59 -3.79 -1.34 -5.12
CA ARG A 59 -4.92 -1.02 -5.99
C ARG A 59 -5.78 0.11 -5.43
N ALA A 60 -6.02 0.10 -4.12
CA ALA A 60 -6.70 1.16 -3.39
C ALA A 60 -5.92 2.48 -3.52
N GLY A 61 -4.60 2.45 -3.31
CA GLY A 61 -3.73 3.62 -3.49
C GLY A 61 -3.85 4.25 -4.89
N ARG A 62 -3.84 3.43 -5.95
CA ARG A 62 -4.04 3.93 -7.33
C ARG A 62 -5.44 4.52 -7.54
N ALA A 63 -6.48 3.88 -7.00
CA ALA A 63 -7.86 4.38 -7.08
C ALA A 63 -8.03 5.73 -6.35
N LEU A 64 -7.22 5.98 -5.32
CA LEU A 64 -7.14 7.23 -4.57
C LEU A 64 -6.20 8.28 -5.23
N GLY A 65 -5.68 8.00 -6.43
CA GLY A 65 -4.88 8.95 -7.20
C GLY A 65 -3.36 8.89 -6.95
N LEU A 66 -2.86 7.90 -6.19
CA LEU A 66 -1.41 7.70 -6.08
C LEU A 66 -0.82 7.30 -7.44
N SER A 67 0.38 7.81 -7.73
CA SER A 67 1.15 7.33 -8.87
C SER A 67 1.46 5.83 -8.73
N PRO A 68 1.67 5.09 -9.83
CA PRO A 68 2.00 3.67 -9.77
C PRO A 68 3.17 3.37 -8.84
N ALA A 69 4.24 4.17 -8.90
CA ALA A 69 5.41 4.01 -8.03
C ALA A 69 5.11 4.27 -6.55
N LYS A 70 4.27 5.27 -6.20
CA LYS A 70 3.85 5.51 -4.81
C LYS A 70 2.99 4.35 -4.30
N ALA A 71 2.04 3.87 -5.10
CA ALA A 71 1.16 2.76 -4.74
C ALA A 71 1.90 1.42 -4.57
N ASP A 72 2.89 1.14 -5.43
CA ASP A 72 3.71 -0.08 -5.31
C ASP A 72 4.58 -0.05 -4.04
N ARG A 73 5.14 1.12 -3.70
CA ARG A 73 5.86 1.33 -2.44
C ARG A 73 4.94 1.14 -1.23
N LEU A 74 3.72 1.66 -1.28
CA LEU A 74 2.74 1.49 -0.21
C LEU A 74 2.39 0.02 0.02
N ALA A 75 2.13 -0.74 -1.05
CA ALA A 75 1.84 -2.17 -0.96
C ALA A 75 3.04 -2.97 -0.40
N ALA A 76 4.26 -2.63 -0.82
CA ALA A 76 5.47 -3.27 -0.30
C ALA A 76 5.69 -2.98 1.20
N ARG A 77 5.45 -1.73 1.63
CA ARG A 77 5.52 -1.32 3.04
C ARG A 77 4.48 -2.04 3.89
N ALA A 78 3.23 -2.12 3.43
CA ALA A 78 2.16 -2.84 4.12
C ALA A 78 2.49 -4.32 4.35
N LEU A 79 3.05 -4.99 3.34
CA LEU A 79 3.48 -6.38 3.48
C LEU A 79 4.62 -6.53 4.50
N ALA A 80 5.61 -5.64 4.47
CA ALA A 80 6.74 -5.68 5.41
C ALA A 80 6.25 -5.45 6.85
N GLU A 81 5.50 -4.38 7.09
CA GLU A 81 4.95 -4.04 8.41
C GLU A 81 4.06 -5.17 8.95
N THR A 82 3.21 -5.76 8.11
CA THR A 82 2.36 -6.89 8.52
C THR A 82 3.18 -8.11 8.92
N ARG A 83 4.25 -8.45 8.19
CA ARG A 83 5.11 -9.58 8.55
C ARG A 83 5.85 -9.37 9.86
N ASP A 84 6.17 -8.12 10.18
CA ASP A 84 6.93 -7.78 11.38
C ASP A 84 6.03 -7.68 12.62
N THR A 85 4.77 -7.25 12.46
CA THR A 85 3.93 -6.80 13.59
C THR A 85 2.60 -7.53 13.73
N ALA A 86 2.12 -8.26 12.71
CA ALA A 86 0.79 -8.85 12.77
C ALA A 86 0.69 -9.92 13.87
N PRO A 87 -0.39 -9.94 14.67
CA PRO A 87 -0.63 -11.03 15.59
C PRO A 87 -0.77 -12.35 14.83
N GLU A 88 -0.44 -13.47 15.48
CA GLU A 88 -0.42 -14.81 14.86
C GLU A 88 -1.73 -15.15 14.11
N ARG A 89 -2.89 -14.73 14.63
CA ARG A 89 -4.19 -14.98 14.00
C ARG A 89 -4.46 -14.21 12.71
N TYR A 90 -3.67 -13.18 12.39
CA TYR A 90 -3.80 -12.35 11.17
C TYR A 90 -2.84 -12.79 10.06
N TRP A 91 -2.05 -13.84 10.27
CA TRP A 91 -1.08 -14.29 9.28
C TRP A 91 -1.01 -15.81 9.20
N ASN A 92 -1.22 -16.34 7.99
CA ASN A 92 -1.02 -17.76 7.69
C ASN A 92 -0.06 -17.88 6.51
N ALA A 93 1.21 -18.17 6.78
CA ALA A 93 2.24 -18.28 5.73
C ALA A 93 1.98 -19.43 4.72
N ALA A 94 1.24 -20.46 5.13
CA ALA A 94 0.92 -21.58 4.25
C ALA A 94 -0.19 -21.24 3.24
N ARG A 95 -1.08 -20.32 3.58
CA ARG A 95 -2.21 -19.92 2.73
C ARG A 95 -2.01 -18.54 2.11
N CYS A 96 -1.35 -17.60 2.77
CA CYS A 96 -1.06 -16.27 2.21
C CYS A 96 0.18 -16.29 1.29
N ARG A 97 0.07 -17.01 0.18
CA ARG A 97 1.10 -17.10 -0.86
C ARG A 97 0.45 -17.33 -2.22
N ARG A 98 1.24 -17.14 -3.28
CA ARG A 98 0.78 -17.30 -4.66
C ARG A 98 0.20 -18.68 -4.97
N GLY A 99 -0.83 -18.70 -5.81
CA GLY A 99 -1.47 -19.92 -6.32
C GLY A 99 -2.30 -20.69 -5.30
N THR A 100 -2.57 -20.11 -4.13
CA THR A 100 -3.48 -20.68 -3.13
C THR A 100 -4.89 -20.14 -3.31
N GLY A 101 -5.84 -20.67 -2.54
CA GLY A 101 -7.21 -20.14 -2.51
C GLY A 101 -7.33 -18.70 -2.00
N TRP A 102 -6.27 -18.12 -1.41
CA TRP A 102 -6.25 -16.73 -0.94
C TRP A 102 -5.50 -15.79 -1.90
N ASP A 103 -5.01 -16.26 -3.04
CA ASP A 103 -4.41 -15.42 -4.09
C ASP A 103 -5.49 -14.89 -5.03
N LEU A 104 -5.73 -13.58 -5.02
CA LEU A 104 -6.71 -12.92 -5.89
C LEU A 104 -6.27 -12.90 -7.37
N GLY A 105 -5.03 -13.26 -7.67
CA GLY A 105 -4.49 -13.25 -9.04
C GLY A 105 -4.35 -11.85 -9.65
N ILE A 106 -4.47 -10.79 -8.84
CA ILE A 106 -4.44 -9.40 -9.33
C ILE A 106 -3.00 -9.02 -9.73
N PRO A 107 -2.77 -8.53 -10.97
CA PRO A 107 -1.45 -8.04 -11.37
C PRO A 107 -0.96 -6.89 -10.49
N GLY A 108 0.28 -6.99 -9.98
CA GLY A 108 0.88 -5.99 -9.09
C GLY A 108 0.41 -6.03 -7.63
N ALA A 109 -0.46 -6.96 -7.29
CA ALA A 109 -1.15 -7.09 -6.01
C ALA A 109 -1.02 -8.53 -5.48
N ARG A 110 0.05 -9.22 -5.84
CA ARG A 110 0.21 -10.65 -5.55
C ARG A 110 0.75 -10.85 -4.14
N PRO A 111 0.28 -11.89 -3.43
CA PRO A 111 0.86 -12.29 -2.16
C PRO A 111 2.34 -12.72 -2.34
N PRO A 112 3.10 -12.87 -1.25
CA PRO A 112 4.48 -13.38 -1.33
C PRO A 112 4.58 -14.76 -2.01
N ARG A 113 5.80 -15.14 -2.42
CA ARG A 113 6.05 -16.46 -3.03
C ARG A 113 5.82 -17.56 -2.02
#